data_AF-A0AAX0ATG9-F1
#
_entry.id   AF-A0AAX0ATG9-F1
#
_cell.length_a   1.000
_cell.length_b   1.000
_cell.length_c   1.000
_cell.angle_alpha   90.00
_cell.angle_beta   90.00
_cell.angle_gamma   90.00
#
_symmetry.space_group_name_H-M   'P 1'
#
loop_
_entity.id
_entity.type
_entity.pdbx_description
1 polymer ?
#
loop_
_entity_poly.entity_id
_entity_poly.type
_entity_poly.pdbx_seq_one_letter_code
_entity_poly.pdbx_strand_id
1 'polypeptide(L)'
;MSDLENYNNANLSENQNLEFKVNKNESKKGFLFILSIVFFALGLLLSCIKAFINFRDSSYYVNTSYALGYATTTIVISLVVIAALFLLSTRVFDKKGLLLIFSIIYLLGSFSSTGAAIVQNSLKESKLNKAAKDKFISMYNTAVNEKEISEENFDKSVYGHMTPFLSLTNDYFIKFQKHANDISKDIDSLELDKTLSASALGSTEEINNSKKKIADCRKIFDKHETEYNDLIVNFTTSASTLELPKSFKSDMLEGFKKSQNETREKITDFLKVERDILTNIDNILDFMLSVQGKYVVKNDKILFETEADLNKYNEYIKELQTLAQKETDLKKNIYDSQKLKLNEFNNNK
;
A
#
# COMPACT_ATOMS: atom_id res chain seq x y z
N MET A 1 45.06 -78.57 -58.67
CA MET A 1 44.72 -78.51 -57.23
C MET A 1 45.00 -77.09 -56.76
N SER A 2 44.12 -76.13 -57.10
CA SER A 2 44.34 -74.70 -56.84
C SER A 2 43.12 -73.78 -57.07
N ASP A 3 41.94 -74.26 -57.49
CA ASP A 3 40.86 -73.35 -57.94
C ASP A 3 39.46 -73.68 -57.38
N LEU A 4 39.38 -74.21 -56.14
CA LEU A 4 38.09 -74.54 -55.51
C LEU A 4 37.85 -73.90 -54.14
N GLU A 5 38.76 -73.09 -53.60
CA GLU A 5 38.60 -72.46 -52.28
C GLU A 5 38.06 -71.02 -52.30
N ASN A 6 37.92 -70.38 -53.47
CA ASN A 6 37.62 -68.94 -53.52
C ASN A 6 36.18 -68.55 -53.89
N TYR A 7 35.24 -69.51 -53.96
CA TYR A 7 33.84 -69.22 -54.32
C TYR A 7 32.87 -69.16 -53.13
N ASN A 8 33.30 -69.49 -51.91
CA ASN A 8 32.41 -69.56 -50.73
C ASN A 8 32.51 -68.35 -49.77
N ASN A 9 33.43 -67.40 -49.96
CA ASN A 9 33.56 -66.25 -49.06
C ASN A 9 32.96 -64.92 -49.57
N ALA A 10 32.50 -64.85 -50.83
CA ALA A 10 31.89 -63.63 -51.37
C ALA A 10 30.38 -63.49 -51.10
N ASN A 11 29.67 -64.60 -50.80
CA ASN A 11 28.21 -64.59 -50.61
C ASN A 11 27.76 -64.55 -49.13
N LEU A 12 28.69 -64.55 -48.16
CA LEU A 12 28.34 -64.48 -46.73
C LEU A 12 28.30 -63.05 -46.17
N SER A 13 28.94 -62.07 -46.82
CA SER A 13 28.98 -60.67 -46.36
C SER A 13 27.89 -59.78 -46.97
N GLU A 14 27.23 -60.21 -48.05
CA GLU A 14 26.16 -59.44 -48.70
C GLU A 14 24.77 -59.72 -48.07
N ASN A 15 24.57 -60.91 -47.47
CA ASN A 15 23.30 -61.26 -46.81
C ASN A 15 23.18 -60.75 -45.36
N GLN A 16 24.27 -60.41 -44.66
CA GLN A 16 24.18 -59.83 -43.32
C GLN A 16 23.88 -58.31 -43.30
N ASN A 17 23.93 -57.65 -44.47
CA ASN A 17 23.60 -56.21 -44.60
C ASN A 17 22.16 -55.94 -45.07
N LEU A 18 21.40 -56.97 -45.45
CA LEU A 18 20.01 -56.81 -45.94
C LEU A 18 18.95 -56.95 -44.83
N GLU A 19 19.21 -57.69 -43.75
CA GLU A 19 18.24 -57.83 -42.64
C GLU A 19 18.23 -56.66 -41.65
N PHE A 20 19.28 -55.83 -41.58
CA PHE A 20 19.30 -54.66 -40.68
C PHE A 20 18.71 -53.36 -41.29
N LYS A 21 18.24 -53.38 -42.55
CA LYS A 21 17.63 -52.21 -43.20
C LYS A 21 16.10 -52.15 -43.07
N VAL A 22 15.45 -53.20 -42.58
CA VAL A 22 13.97 -53.30 -42.62
C VAL A 22 13.27 -52.63 -41.43
N ASN A 23 13.93 -52.35 -40.30
CA ASN A 23 13.20 -51.85 -39.11
C ASN A 23 13.48 -50.40 -38.66
N LYS A 24 14.25 -49.63 -39.45
CA LYS A 24 14.56 -48.22 -39.12
C LYS A 24 13.42 -47.26 -39.49
N ASN A 25 12.56 -47.64 -40.43
CA ASN A 25 11.49 -46.78 -40.94
C ASN A 25 10.18 -46.93 -40.15
N GLU A 26 9.92 -48.06 -39.50
CA GLU A 26 8.75 -48.26 -38.64
C GLU A 26 8.94 -47.62 -37.26
N SER A 27 10.13 -47.76 -36.66
CA SER A 27 10.50 -47.10 -35.40
C SER A 27 10.39 -45.57 -35.48
N LYS A 28 10.82 -44.97 -36.61
CA LYS A 28 10.67 -43.52 -36.85
C LYS A 28 9.21 -43.07 -36.91
N LYS A 29 8.31 -43.91 -37.43
CA LYS A 29 6.87 -43.59 -37.54
C LYS A 29 6.19 -43.58 -36.17
N GLY A 30 6.48 -44.58 -35.32
CA GLY A 30 5.97 -44.62 -33.95
C GLY A 30 6.45 -43.43 -33.12
N PHE A 31 7.73 -43.07 -33.28
CA PHE A 31 8.32 -41.93 -32.58
C PHE A 31 7.64 -40.59 -32.91
N LEU A 32 7.42 -40.28 -34.21
CA LEU A 32 6.77 -39.02 -34.62
C LEU A 32 5.32 -38.92 -34.09
N PHE A 33 4.62 -40.05 -34.03
CA PHE A 33 3.28 -40.12 -33.48
C PHE A 33 3.27 -39.82 -31.98
N ILE A 34 4.15 -40.46 -31.20
CA ILE A 34 4.32 -40.20 -29.76
C ILE A 34 4.66 -38.72 -29.52
N LEU A 35 5.60 -38.16 -30.29
CA LEU A 35 6.00 -36.76 -30.16
C LEU A 35 4.83 -35.79 -30.42
N SER A 36 3.95 -36.13 -31.37
CA SER A 36 2.77 -35.33 -31.67
C SER A 36 1.76 -35.32 -30.51
N ILE A 37 1.58 -36.46 -29.84
CA ILE A 37 0.74 -36.56 -28.64
C ILE A 37 1.34 -35.71 -27.51
N VAL A 38 2.66 -35.76 -27.33
CA VAL A 38 3.35 -34.96 -26.30
C VAL A 38 3.18 -33.45 -26.54
N PHE A 39 3.45 -32.96 -27.75
CA PHE A 39 3.26 -31.53 -28.05
C PHE A 39 1.80 -31.10 -27.92
N PHE A 40 0.88 -31.99 -28.27
CA PHE A 40 -0.54 -31.72 -28.10
C PHE A 40 -0.91 -31.60 -26.61
N ALA A 41 -0.51 -32.58 -25.79
CA ALA A 41 -0.76 -32.58 -24.36
C ALA A 41 -0.20 -31.31 -23.68
N LEU A 42 0.99 -30.86 -24.09
CA LEU A 42 1.57 -29.59 -23.64
C LEU A 42 0.74 -28.38 -24.05
N GLY A 43 0.24 -28.33 -25.29
CA GLY A 43 -0.64 -27.26 -25.76
C GLY A 43 -1.97 -27.20 -24.99
N LEU A 44 -2.53 -28.37 -24.67
CA LEU A 44 -3.75 -28.47 -23.87
C LEU A 44 -3.50 -28.02 -22.43
N LEU A 45 -2.38 -28.42 -21.84
CA LEU A 45 -1.97 -27.96 -20.51
C LEU A 45 -1.82 -26.43 -20.47
N LEU A 46 -1.20 -25.82 -21.47
CA LEU A 46 -1.09 -24.35 -21.59
C LEU A 46 -2.46 -23.68 -21.73
N SER A 47 -3.36 -24.27 -22.50
CA SER A 47 -4.74 -23.78 -22.64
C SER A 47 -5.50 -23.83 -21.32
N CYS A 48 -5.31 -24.88 -20.52
CA CYS A 48 -5.83 -24.98 -19.15
C CYS A 48 -5.25 -23.90 -18.24
N ILE A 49 -3.93 -23.65 -18.31
CA ILE A 49 -3.26 -22.57 -17.57
C ILE A 49 -3.86 -21.21 -17.93
N LYS A 50 -4.06 -20.92 -19.21
CA LYS A 50 -4.72 -19.69 -19.69
C LYS A 50 -6.14 -19.57 -19.14
N ALA A 51 -6.93 -20.63 -19.20
CA ALA A 51 -8.29 -20.63 -18.66
C ALA A 51 -8.27 -20.32 -17.15
N PHE A 52 -7.30 -20.87 -16.42
CA PHE A 52 -7.11 -20.61 -14.99
C PHE A 52 -6.66 -19.16 -14.70
N ILE A 53 -5.77 -18.60 -15.51
CA ILE A 53 -5.34 -17.19 -15.40
C ILE A 53 -6.50 -16.23 -15.66
N ASN A 54 -7.28 -16.48 -16.72
CA ASN A 54 -8.48 -15.71 -17.02
C ASN A 54 -9.53 -15.88 -15.93
N PHE A 55 -9.64 -17.08 -15.33
CA PHE A 55 -10.51 -17.33 -14.20
C PHE A 55 -10.11 -16.49 -12.98
N ARG A 56 -8.82 -16.45 -12.64
CA ARG A 56 -8.29 -15.64 -11.53
C ARG A 56 -8.68 -14.17 -11.68
N ASP A 57 -8.55 -13.61 -12.88
CA ASP A 57 -8.96 -12.22 -13.17
C ASP A 57 -10.49 -12.05 -13.19
N SER A 58 -11.24 -13.11 -13.53
CA SER A 58 -12.71 -13.14 -13.47
C SER A 58 -13.28 -13.31 -12.06
N SER A 59 -12.47 -13.23 -10.99
CA SER A 59 -12.93 -13.14 -9.60
C SER A 59 -13.83 -11.90 -9.30
N TYR A 60 -14.19 -11.15 -10.34
CA TYR A 60 -15.33 -10.24 -10.42
C TYR A 60 -16.71 -10.95 -10.58
N TYR A 61 -16.76 -12.24 -10.93
CA TYR A 61 -17.99 -13.04 -11.01
C TYR A 61 -17.93 -14.15 -9.97
N VAL A 62 -18.79 -14.05 -8.96
CA VAL A 62 -18.83 -14.86 -7.73
C VAL A 62 -19.16 -16.36 -7.96
N ASN A 63 -19.32 -16.81 -9.21
CA ASN A 63 -19.81 -18.17 -9.49
C ASN A 63 -18.69 -19.09 -10.02
N THR A 64 -17.99 -19.75 -9.11
CA THR A 64 -17.01 -20.81 -9.39
C THR A 64 -17.54 -21.88 -10.37
N SER A 65 -18.86 -22.13 -10.35
CA SER A 65 -19.54 -23.06 -11.27
C SER A 65 -19.46 -22.61 -12.73
N TYR A 66 -19.57 -21.31 -13.01
CA TYR A 66 -19.52 -20.78 -14.37
C TYR A 66 -18.12 -20.93 -14.97
N ALA A 67 -17.09 -20.70 -14.14
CA ALA A 67 -15.70 -20.84 -14.56
C ALA A 67 -15.28 -22.29 -14.79
N LEU A 68 -15.69 -23.19 -13.90
CA LEU A 68 -15.53 -24.63 -14.11
C LEU A 68 -16.26 -25.06 -15.39
N GLY A 69 -17.46 -24.53 -15.63
CA GLY A 69 -18.21 -24.71 -16.87
C GLY A 69 -17.45 -24.24 -18.12
N TYR A 70 -16.86 -23.05 -18.08
CA TYR A 70 -16.06 -22.51 -19.20
C TYR A 70 -14.77 -23.33 -19.44
N ALA A 71 -14.05 -23.70 -18.38
CA ALA A 71 -12.84 -24.51 -18.49
C ALA A 71 -13.15 -25.91 -19.03
N THR A 72 -14.18 -26.58 -18.49
CA THR A 72 -14.63 -27.89 -18.97
C THR A 72 -15.10 -27.82 -20.42
N THR A 73 -15.87 -26.80 -20.80
CA THR A 73 -16.30 -26.59 -22.18
C THR A 73 -15.11 -26.39 -23.12
N THR A 74 -14.10 -25.61 -22.71
CA THR A 74 -12.88 -25.39 -23.50
C THR A 74 -12.09 -26.68 -23.67
N ILE A 75 -11.98 -27.49 -22.62
CA ILE A 75 -11.32 -28.82 -22.66
C ILE A 75 -12.09 -29.76 -23.59
N VAL A 76 -13.42 -29.83 -23.45
CA VAL A 76 -14.28 -30.71 -24.27
C VAL A 76 -14.21 -30.32 -25.74
N ILE A 77 -14.32 -29.03 -26.08
CA ILE A 77 -14.17 -28.54 -27.45
C ILE A 77 -12.77 -28.88 -27.98
N SER A 78 -11.73 -28.69 -27.18
CA SER A 78 -10.36 -29.06 -27.59
C SER A 78 -10.27 -30.56 -27.88
N LEU A 79 -10.85 -31.42 -27.03
CA LEU A 79 -10.88 -32.86 -27.24
C LEU A 79 -11.65 -33.27 -28.50
N VAL A 80 -12.79 -32.62 -28.79
CA VAL A 80 -13.58 -32.86 -30.00
C VAL A 80 -12.79 -32.46 -31.26
N VAL A 81 -12.11 -31.31 -31.23
CA VAL A 81 -11.26 -30.86 -32.33
C VAL A 81 -10.10 -31.84 -32.55
N ILE A 82 -9.49 -32.38 -31.49
CA ILE A 82 -8.48 -33.45 -31.62
C ILE A 82 -9.05 -34.67 -32.30
N ALA A 83 -10.19 -35.18 -31.81
CA ALA A 83 -10.80 -36.38 -32.34
C ALA A 83 -11.12 -36.20 -33.84
N ALA A 84 -11.63 -35.02 -34.22
CA ALA A 84 -11.88 -34.67 -35.61
C ALA A 84 -10.59 -34.59 -36.45
N LEU A 85 -9.54 -33.92 -35.96
CA LEU A 85 -8.24 -33.84 -36.64
C LEU A 85 -7.57 -35.20 -36.77
N PHE A 86 -7.71 -36.06 -35.75
CA PHE A 86 -7.23 -37.43 -35.76
C PHE A 86 -7.95 -38.25 -36.83
N LEU A 87 -9.29 -38.22 -36.83
CA LEU A 87 -10.11 -38.92 -37.84
C LEU A 87 -9.79 -38.43 -39.26
N LEU A 88 -9.69 -37.12 -39.47
CA LEU A 88 -9.32 -36.53 -40.77
C LEU A 88 -7.90 -36.91 -41.19
N SER A 89 -6.94 -36.89 -40.26
CA SER A 89 -5.57 -37.31 -40.53
C SER A 89 -5.49 -38.79 -40.90
N THR A 90 -6.32 -39.65 -40.31
CA THR A 90 -6.35 -41.09 -40.64
C THR A 90 -7.05 -41.40 -41.97
N ARG A 91 -7.98 -40.54 -42.41
CA ARG A 91 -8.83 -40.82 -43.59
C ARG A 91 -8.39 -40.09 -44.86
N VAL A 92 -7.82 -38.90 -44.74
CA VAL A 92 -7.56 -38.00 -45.89
C VAL A 92 -6.06 -37.89 -46.21
N PHE A 93 -5.18 -38.12 -45.23
CA PHE A 93 -3.75 -37.89 -45.39
C PHE A 93 -2.95 -39.15 -45.00
N ASP A 94 -2.53 -39.94 -45.99
CA ASP A 94 -1.61 -41.09 -45.79
C ASP A 94 -0.23 -40.69 -45.19
N LYS A 95 0.02 -39.39 -45.02
CA LYS A 95 1.26 -38.82 -44.48
C LYS A 95 1.15 -38.60 -42.98
N LYS A 96 1.59 -39.59 -42.20
CA LYS A 96 1.64 -39.61 -40.72
C LYS A 96 2.43 -38.45 -40.06
N GLY A 97 3.14 -37.62 -40.83
CA GLY A 97 3.83 -36.42 -40.33
C GLY A 97 2.94 -35.16 -40.21
N LEU A 98 1.75 -35.17 -40.81
CA LEU A 98 0.83 -34.03 -40.80
C LEU A 98 0.30 -33.73 -39.38
N LEU A 99 0.02 -34.79 -38.61
CA LEU A 99 -0.42 -34.69 -37.21
C LEU A 99 0.63 -33.99 -36.34
N LEU A 100 1.93 -34.23 -36.57
CA LEU A 100 3.01 -33.54 -35.87
C LEU A 100 3.02 -32.04 -36.17
N ILE A 101 2.82 -31.66 -37.44
CA ILE A 101 2.76 -30.24 -37.85
C ILE A 101 1.60 -29.54 -37.15
N PHE A 102 0.41 -30.16 -37.12
CA PHE A 102 -0.75 -29.59 -36.41
C PHE A 102 -0.52 -29.49 -34.90
N SER A 103 0.09 -30.49 -34.26
CA SER A 103 0.42 -30.43 -32.83
C SER A 103 1.40 -29.30 -32.52
N ILE A 104 2.40 -29.06 -33.38
CA ILE A 104 3.35 -27.96 -33.22
C ILE A 104 2.63 -26.61 -33.38
N ILE A 105 1.80 -26.44 -34.41
CA ILE A 105 1.01 -25.22 -34.62
C ILE A 105 0.10 -24.94 -33.42
N TYR A 106 -0.59 -25.97 -32.91
CA TYR A 106 -1.45 -25.85 -31.74
C TYR A 106 -0.67 -25.47 -30.48
N LEU A 107 0.50 -26.08 -30.25
CA LEU A 107 1.36 -25.75 -29.13
C LEU A 107 1.84 -24.29 -29.21
N LEU A 108 2.31 -23.83 -30.38
CA LEU A 108 2.75 -22.45 -30.59
C LEU A 108 1.62 -21.44 -30.39
N GLY A 109 0.42 -21.73 -30.90
CA GLY A 109 -0.77 -20.90 -30.67
C GLY A 109 -1.18 -20.84 -29.20
N SER A 110 -1.13 -21.99 -28.51
CA SER A 110 -1.43 -22.09 -27.08
C SER A 110 -0.42 -21.30 -26.24
N PHE A 111 0.88 -21.42 -26.54
CA PHE A 111 1.95 -20.67 -25.87
C PHE A 111 1.79 -19.16 -26.07
N SER A 112 1.59 -18.72 -27.30
CA SER A 112 1.42 -17.30 -27.64
C SER A 112 0.21 -16.69 -26.95
N SER A 113 -0.92 -17.40 -26.95
CA SER A 113 -2.16 -16.88 -26.35
C SER A 113 -2.16 -16.93 -24.82
N THR A 114 -1.44 -17.87 -24.21
CA THR A 114 -1.23 -17.92 -22.75
C THR A 114 -0.28 -16.80 -22.32
N GLY A 115 0.82 -16.60 -23.05
CA GLY A 115 1.74 -15.49 -22.83
C GLY A 115 1.03 -14.14 -22.92
N ALA A 116 0.20 -13.94 -23.95
CA ALA A 116 -0.60 -12.72 -24.09
C ALA A 116 -1.57 -12.50 -22.92
N ALA A 117 -2.23 -13.54 -22.42
CA ALA A 117 -3.14 -13.44 -21.27
C ALA A 117 -2.40 -13.07 -19.97
N ILE A 118 -1.22 -13.67 -19.72
CA ILE A 118 -0.36 -13.32 -18.58
C ILE A 118 0.03 -11.84 -18.64
N VAL A 119 0.50 -11.39 -19.80
CA VAL A 119 0.92 -9.99 -20.00
C VAL A 119 -0.26 -9.03 -19.86
N GLN A 120 -1.43 -9.34 -20.43
CA GLN A 120 -2.61 -8.48 -20.31
C GLN A 120 -3.10 -8.36 -18.87
N ASN A 121 -3.14 -9.47 -18.12
CA ASN A 121 -3.54 -9.44 -16.72
C ASN A 121 -2.55 -8.68 -15.84
N SER A 122 -1.24 -8.87 -16.05
CA SER A 122 -0.25 -8.09 -15.30
C SER A 122 -0.31 -6.60 -15.63
N LEU A 123 -0.56 -6.24 -16.89
CA LEU A 123 -0.77 -4.85 -17.31
C LEU A 123 -2.03 -4.25 -16.69
N LYS A 124 -3.12 -5.01 -16.61
CA LYS A 124 -4.36 -4.58 -15.96
C LYS A 124 -4.14 -4.37 -14.45
N GLU A 125 -3.59 -5.35 -13.75
CA GLU A 125 -3.25 -5.24 -12.31
C GLU A 125 -2.30 -4.06 -12.06
N SER A 126 -1.28 -3.87 -12.91
CA SER A 126 -0.36 -2.72 -12.83
C SER A 126 -1.06 -1.37 -12.99
N LYS A 127 -2.01 -1.25 -13.94
CA LYS A 127 -2.82 -0.03 -14.12
C LYS A 127 -3.69 0.27 -12.91
N LEU A 128 -4.37 -0.74 -12.35
CA LEU A 128 -5.21 -0.60 -11.16
C LEU A 128 -4.37 -0.19 -9.94
N ASN A 129 -3.21 -0.84 -9.74
CA ASN A 129 -2.28 -0.51 -8.66
C ASN A 129 -1.70 0.90 -8.80
N LYS A 130 -1.38 1.31 -10.04
CA LYS A 130 -0.94 2.67 -10.33
C LYS A 130 -2.03 3.70 -9.99
N ALA A 131 -3.27 3.45 -10.42
CA ALA A 131 -4.40 4.32 -10.09
C ALA A 131 -4.61 4.43 -8.57
N ALA A 132 -4.48 3.33 -7.84
CA ALA A 132 -4.58 3.32 -6.38
C ALA A 132 -3.42 4.09 -5.72
N LYS A 133 -2.18 3.91 -6.19
CA LYS A 133 -1.00 4.68 -5.73
C LYS A 133 -1.21 6.18 -5.96
N ASP A 134 -1.61 6.57 -7.17
CA ASP A 134 -1.85 7.97 -7.50
C ASP A 134 -2.96 8.57 -6.64
N LYS A 135 -4.03 7.79 -6.36
CA LYS A 135 -5.11 8.22 -5.47
C LYS A 135 -4.66 8.38 -4.02
N PHE A 136 -3.88 7.44 -3.50
CA PHE A 136 -3.26 7.54 -2.17
C PHE A 136 -2.39 8.79 -2.05
N ILE A 137 -1.51 9.03 -3.04
CA ILE A 137 -0.65 10.23 -3.09
C ILE A 137 -1.52 11.49 -3.12
N SER A 138 -2.61 11.49 -3.89
CA SER A 138 -3.54 12.62 -3.92
C SER A 138 -4.17 12.89 -2.56
N MET A 139 -4.64 11.86 -1.83
CA MET A 139 -5.21 12.03 -0.49
C MET A 139 -4.17 12.56 0.49
N TYR A 140 -2.95 12.00 0.47
CA TYR A 140 -1.84 12.47 1.30
C TYR A 140 -1.47 13.93 0.98
N ASN A 141 -1.43 14.30 -0.31
CA ASN A 141 -1.20 15.68 -0.73
C ASN A 141 -2.31 16.62 -0.24
N THR A 142 -3.58 16.21 -0.31
CA THR A 142 -4.70 16.99 0.26
C THR A 142 -4.52 17.18 1.76
N ALA A 143 -4.16 16.12 2.50
CA ALA A 143 -3.91 16.17 3.94
C ALA A 143 -2.76 17.10 4.33
N VAL A 144 -1.60 16.97 3.66
CA VAL A 144 -0.40 17.79 3.94
C VAL A 144 -0.62 19.27 3.63
N ASN A 145 -1.46 19.59 2.65
CA ASN A 145 -1.81 20.99 2.35
C ASN A 145 -3.02 21.49 3.15
N GLU A 146 -3.42 20.78 4.22
CA GLU A 146 -4.51 21.15 5.13
C GLU A 146 -5.84 21.41 4.42
N LYS A 147 -6.06 20.76 3.27
CA LYS A 147 -7.32 20.86 2.52
C LYS A 147 -8.33 19.87 3.09
N GLU A 148 -9.60 20.25 3.06
CA GLU A 148 -10.68 19.37 3.51
C GLU A 148 -10.71 18.06 2.69
N ILE A 149 -10.76 16.94 3.40
CA ILE A 149 -10.90 15.61 2.79
C ILE A 149 -12.35 15.18 2.99
N SER A 150 -13.04 14.93 1.88
CA SER A 150 -14.39 14.37 1.90
C SER A 150 -14.36 12.85 1.90
N GLU A 151 -15.43 12.27 2.42
CA GLU A 151 -15.71 10.84 2.27
C GLU A 151 -15.86 10.51 0.79
N GLU A 152 -15.13 9.49 0.35
CA GLU A 152 -15.13 9.06 -1.04
C GLU A 152 -15.43 7.57 -1.16
N ASN A 153 -16.27 7.22 -2.13
CA ASN A 153 -16.53 5.83 -2.46
C ASN A 153 -15.57 5.38 -3.57
N PHE A 154 -14.76 4.36 -3.27
CA PHE A 154 -13.76 3.83 -4.20
C PHE A 154 -14.33 2.67 -5.02
N ASP A 155 -14.30 2.78 -6.34
CA ASP A 155 -14.76 1.70 -7.23
C ASP A 155 -13.69 0.61 -7.39
N LYS A 156 -14.07 -0.63 -7.07
CA LYS A 156 -13.24 -1.83 -7.30
C LYS A 156 -12.80 -1.96 -8.75
N SER A 157 -13.62 -1.55 -9.72
CA SER A 157 -13.25 -1.60 -11.15
C SER A 157 -12.07 -0.69 -11.52
N VAL A 158 -11.84 0.37 -10.73
CA VAL A 158 -10.78 1.37 -10.95
C VAL A 158 -9.53 1.08 -10.12
N TYR A 159 -9.70 0.56 -8.91
CA TYR A 159 -8.62 0.39 -7.94
C TYR A 159 -8.31 -1.08 -7.59
N GLY A 160 -9.08 -2.03 -8.09
CA GLY A 160 -8.89 -3.46 -7.86
C GLY A 160 -8.91 -3.83 -6.38
N HIS A 161 -7.96 -4.68 -5.97
CA HIS A 161 -7.84 -5.14 -4.58
C HIS A 161 -7.42 -4.05 -3.59
N MET A 162 -7.00 -2.87 -4.06
CA MET A 162 -6.60 -1.75 -3.22
C MET A 162 -7.76 -0.93 -2.66
N THR A 163 -8.97 -1.16 -3.16
CA THR A 163 -10.20 -0.44 -2.78
C THR A 163 -10.44 -0.38 -1.26
N PRO A 164 -10.34 -1.50 -0.50
CA PRO A 164 -10.54 -1.47 0.95
C PRO A 164 -9.46 -0.65 1.67
N PHE A 165 -8.22 -0.68 1.18
CA PHE A 165 -7.13 0.11 1.74
C PHE A 165 -7.33 1.61 1.51
N LEU A 166 -7.76 2.01 0.30
CA LEU A 166 -8.06 3.41 0.01
C LEU A 166 -9.20 3.92 0.89
N SER A 167 -10.25 3.12 1.07
CA SER A 167 -11.38 3.44 1.95
C SER A 167 -10.93 3.63 3.40
N LEU A 168 -10.12 2.69 3.92
CA LEU A 168 -9.56 2.78 5.27
C LEU A 168 -8.65 4.01 5.44
N THR A 169 -7.86 4.34 4.41
CA THR A 169 -6.97 5.51 4.41
C THR A 169 -7.75 6.83 4.38
N ASN A 170 -8.82 6.89 3.59
CA ASN A 170 -9.69 8.07 3.52
C ASN A 170 -10.36 8.33 4.88
N ASP A 171 -10.95 7.30 5.50
CA ASP A 171 -11.53 7.39 6.85
C ASP A 171 -10.50 7.84 7.89
N TYR A 172 -9.28 7.29 7.85
CA TYR A 172 -8.19 7.72 8.73
C TYR A 172 -7.84 9.19 8.58
N PHE A 173 -7.69 9.68 7.34
CA PHE A 173 -7.34 11.08 7.12
C PHE A 173 -8.48 12.03 7.51
N ILE A 174 -9.73 11.66 7.27
CA ILE A 174 -10.91 12.43 7.71
C ILE A 174 -10.92 12.54 9.24
N LYS A 175 -10.76 11.42 9.94
CA LYS A 175 -10.72 11.40 11.42
C LYS A 175 -9.54 12.21 11.95
N PHE A 176 -8.36 12.06 11.35
CA PHE A 176 -7.17 12.82 11.74
C PHE A 176 -7.38 14.33 11.58
N GLN A 177 -7.90 14.78 10.43
CA GLN A 177 -8.22 16.19 10.20
C GLN A 177 -9.28 16.71 11.17
N LYS A 178 -10.31 15.91 11.44
CA LYS A 178 -11.33 16.26 12.42
C LYS A 178 -10.72 16.45 13.81
N HIS A 179 -9.87 15.53 14.28
CA HIS A 179 -9.19 15.68 15.57
C HIS A 179 -8.33 16.95 15.63
N ALA A 180 -7.57 17.26 14.57
CA ALA A 180 -6.78 18.49 14.52
C ALA A 180 -7.65 19.76 14.63
N ASN A 181 -8.79 19.78 13.94
CA ASN A 181 -9.75 20.89 14.00
C ASN A 181 -10.43 21.00 15.37
N ASP A 182 -10.79 19.86 15.97
CA ASP A 182 -11.43 19.79 17.28
C ASP A 182 -10.48 20.29 18.38
N ILE A 183 -9.17 19.98 18.31
CA ILE A 183 -8.15 20.53 19.23
C ILE A 183 -8.12 22.05 19.16
N SER A 184 -8.00 22.62 17.95
CA SER A 184 -7.93 24.08 17.77
C SER A 184 -9.18 24.73 18.36
N LYS A 185 -10.36 24.21 18.03
CA LYS A 185 -11.64 24.73 18.52
C LYS A 185 -11.76 24.64 20.05
N ASP A 186 -11.39 23.50 20.64
CA ASP A 186 -11.45 23.30 22.09
C ASP A 186 -10.50 24.28 22.81
N ILE A 187 -9.29 24.48 22.28
CA ILE A 187 -8.30 25.42 22.84
C ILE A 187 -8.75 26.88 22.66
N ASP A 188 -9.23 27.26 21.48
CA ASP A 188 -9.69 28.63 21.18
C ASP A 188 -10.84 29.04 22.12
N SER A 189 -11.70 28.09 22.49
CA SER A 189 -12.81 28.32 23.42
C SER A 189 -12.38 28.70 24.84
N LEU A 190 -11.13 28.42 25.22
CA LEU A 190 -10.58 28.78 26.53
C LEU A 190 -10.05 30.23 26.56
N GLU A 191 -9.82 30.86 25.41
CA GLU A 191 -9.24 32.20 25.29
C GLU A 191 -7.91 32.31 26.07
N LEU A 192 -6.97 31.39 25.80
CA LEU A 192 -5.69 31.32 26.51
C LEU A 192 -4.80 32.55 26.26
N ASP A 193 -4.98 33.25 25.14
CA ASP A 193 -4.31 34.51 24.84
C ASP A 193 -4.60 35.59 25.89
N LYS A 194 -5.72 35.50 26.61
CA LYS A 194 -6.13 36.45 27.64
C LYS A 194 -5.60 36.13 29.03
N THR A 195 -5.05 34.94 29.29
CA THR A 195 -4.67 34.50 30.65
C THR A 195 -3.52 35.28 31.26
N LEU A 196 -2.71 35.95 30.43
CA LEU A 196 -1.62 36.82 30.85
C LEU A 196 -1.90 38.30 30.56
N SER A 197 -3.13 38.66 30.20
CA SER A 197 -3.52 40.06 30.02
C SER A 197 -3.43 40.82 31.34
N ALA A 198 -3.21 42.13 31.29
CA ALA A 198 -3.09 42.92 32.51
C ALA A 198 -4.37 42.85 33.37
N SER A 199 -5.55 42.76 32.74
CA SER A 199 -6.81 42.55 33.47
C SER A 199 -6.88 41.18 34.16
N ALA A 200 -6.44 40.11 33.48
CA ALA A 200 -6.42 38.77 34.06
C ALA A 200 -5.47 38.66 35.26
N LEU A 201 -4.41 39.47 35.25
CA LEU A 201 -3.43 39.56 36.33
C LEU A 201 -3.80 40.62 37.37
N GLY A 202 -4.92 41.32 37.26
CA GLY A 202 -5.25 42.43 38.16
C GLY A 202 -5.83 42.02 39.51
N SER A 203 -6.32 40.79 39.64
CA SER A 203 -6.95 40.30 40.87
C SER A 203 -6.72 38.80 41.10
N THR A 204 -6.78 38.39 42.36
CA THR A 204 -6.70 36.97 42.74
C THR A 204 -7.78 36.11 42.07
N GLU A 205 -9.00 36.64 41.90
CA GLU A 205 -10.11 35.92 41.26
C GLU A 205 -9.80 35.63 39.79
N GLU A 206 -9.36 36.65 39.05
CA GLU A 206 -9.01 36.53 37.63
C GLU A 206 -7.79 35.64 37.38
N ILE A 207 -6.78 35.70 38.27
CA ILE A 207 -5.64 34.79 38.21
C ILE A 207 -6.08 33.34 38.42
N ASN A 208 -6.93 33.08 39.42
CA ASN A 208 -7.47 31.74 39.66
C ASN A 208 -8.33 31.22 38.49
N ASN A 209 -9.12 32.10 37.86
CA ASN A 209 -9.86 31.78 36.64
C ASN A 209 -8.91 31.38 35.49
N SER A 210 -7.82 32.13 35.32
CA SER A 210 -6.76 31.82 34.34
C SER A 210 -6.09 30.47 34.64
N LYS A 211 -5.77 30.17 35.90
CA LYS A 211 -5.24 28.86 36.31
C LYS A 211 -6.18 27.71 35.96
N LYS A 212 -7.50 27.90 36.16
CA LYS A 212 -8.51 26.91 35.77
C LYS A 212 -8.49 26.65 34.26
N LYS A 213 -8.43 27.69 33.43
CA LYS A 213 -8.30 27.56 31.97
C LYS A 213 -7.05 26.78 31.56
N ILE A 214 -5.91 27.04 32.21
CA ILE A 214 -4.66 26.29 31.97
C ILE A 214 -4.83 24.80 32.34
N ALA A 215 -5.46 24.50 33.48
CA ALA A 215 -5.74 23.13 33.89
C ALA A 215 -6.68 22.40 32.91
N ASP A 216 -7.70 23.09 32.39
CA ASP A 216 -8.62 22.54 31.40
C ASP A 216 -7.93 22.33 30.03
N CYS A 217 -7.01 23.23 29.64
CA CYS A 217 -6.17 23.04 28.45
C CYS A 217 -5.30 21.78 28.54
N ARG A 218 -4.68 21.52 29.70
CA ARG A 218 -3.89 20.27 29.92
C ARG A 218 -4.75 19.02 29.68
N LYS A 219 -6.01 19.01 30.18
CA LYS A 219 -6.94 17.89 29.95
C LYS A 219 -7.32 17.72 28.48
N ILE A 220 -7.46 18.82 27.73
CA ILE A 220 -7.71 18.78 26.28
C ILE A 220 -6.54 18.08 25.57
N PHE A 221 -5.29 18.48 25.86
CA PHE A 221 -4.12 17.82 25.27
C PHE A 221 -4.03 16.33 25.63
N ASP A 222 -4.25 15.96 26.90
CA ASP A 222 -4.21 14.54 27.33
C ASP A 222 -5.29 13.69 26.65
N LYS A 223 -6.51 14.23 26.52
CA LYS A 223 -7.61 13.58 25.80
C LYS A 223 -7.24 13.35 24.33
N HIS A 224 -6.81 14.39 23.64
CA HIS A 224 -6.53 14.31 22.20
C HIS A 224 -5.27 13.50 21.88
N GLU A 225 -4.27 13.47 22.77
CA GLU A 225 -3.13 12.54 22.64
C GLU A 225 -3.58 11.08 22.71
N THR A 226 -4.52 10.77 23.62
CA THR A 226 -5.11 9.43 23.74
C THR A 226 -5.88 9.05 22.47
N GLU A 227 -6.78 9.93 22.01
CA GLU A 227 -7.58 9.71 20.80
C GLU A 227 -6.71 9.53 19.54
N TYR A 228 -5.63 10.30 19.41
CA TYR A 228 -4.68 10.16 18.31
C TYR A 228 -3.96 8.80 18.33
N ASN A 229 -3.51 8.36 19.50
CA ASN A 229 -2.88 7.05 19.67
C ASN A 229 -3.86 5.91 19.33
N ASP A 230 -5.12 6.02 19.75
CA ASP A 230 -6.16 5.05 19.42
C ASP A 230 -6.43 5.01 17.91
N LEU A 231 -6.48 6.17 17.24
CA LEU A 231 -6.65 6.25 15.79
C LEU A 231 -5.54 5.50 15.04
N ILE A 232 -4.28 5.69 15.46
CA ILE A 232 -3.11 4.98 14.92
C ILE A 232 -3.24 3.46 15.09
N VAL A 233 -3.57 3.01 16.30
CA VAL A 233 -3.69 1.58 16.63
C VAL A 233 -4.84 0.93 15.86
N ASN A 234 -6.00 1.60 15.79
CA ASN A 234 -7.17 1.13 15.08
C ASN A 234 -6.93 1.01 13.57
N PHE A 235 -6.26 2.00 12.96
CA PHE A 235 -5.87 1.90 11.56
C PHE A 235 -4.93 0.73 11.32
N THR A 236 -3.87 0.60 12.12
CA THR A 236 -2.87 -0.48 11.95
C THR A 236 -3.51 -1.86 12.07
N THR A 237 -4.38 -2.02 13.07
CA THR A 237 -5.15 -3.26 13.29
C THR A 237 -6.04 -3.54 12.08
N SER A 238 -6.83 -2.56 11.64
CA SER A 238 -7.73 -2.71 10.49
C SER A 238 -6.96 -3.05 9.20
N ALA A 239 -5.88 -2.32 8.91
CA ALA A 239 -5.00 -2.55 7.77
C ALA A 239 -4.39 -3.97 7.78
N SER A 240 -4.04 -4.48 8.98
CA SER A 240 -3.52 -5.84 9.15
C SER A 240 -4.54 -6.94 8.91
N THR A 241 -5.84 -6.63 8.88
CA THR A 241 -6.91 -7.60 8.57
C THR A 241 -7.36 -7.57 7.12
N LEU A 242 -6.99 -6.55 6.35
CA LEU A 242 -7.39 -6.42 4.94
C LEU A 242 -6.89 -7.58 4.07
N GLU A 243 -7.73 -8.05 3.16
CA GLU A 243 -7.40 -9.05 2.14
C GLU A 243 -6.60 -8.41 0.99
N LEU A 244 -5.31 -8.19 1.22
CA LEU A 244 -4.36 -7.64 0.25
C LEU A 244 -3.30 -8.68 -0.16
N PRO A 245 -2.68 -8.56 -1.34
CA PRO A 245 -1.52 -9.37 -1.70
C PRO A 245 -0.44 -9.32 -0.62
N LYS A 246 0.08 -10.48 -0.20
CA LYS A 246 0.96 -10.60 0.98
C LYS A 246 2.20 -9.70 0.93
N SER A 247 2.88 -9.63 -0.21
CA SER A 247 4.04 -8.76 -0.41
C SER A 247 3.67 -7.30 -0.21
N PHE A 248 2.64 -6.84 -0.92
CA PHE A 248 2.13 -5.48 -0.81
C PHE A 248 1.73 -5.11 0.63
N LYS A 249 0.98 -6.00 1.30
CA LYS A 249 0.53 -5.78 2.68
C LYS A 249 1.69 -5.63 3.66
N SER A 250 2.73 -6.45 3.53
CA SER A 250 3.91 -6.40 4.39
C SER A 250 4.63 -5.06 4.24
N ASP A 251 4.99 -4.69 3.00
CA ASP A 251 5.74 -3.47 2.71
C ASP A 251 4.95 -2.21 3.12
N MET A 252 3.64 -2.23 2.86
CA MET A 252 2.72 -1.16 3.24
C MET A 252 2.64 -0.99 4.75
N LEU A 253 2.42 -2.07 5.51
CA LEU A 253 2.34 -2.02 6.97
C LEU A 253 3.67 -1.57 7.58
N GLU A 254 4.79 -2.04 7.05
CA GLU A 254 6.12 -1.62 7.49
C GLU A 254 6.35 -0.12 7.24
N GLY A 255 6.11 0.34 6.02
CA GLY A 255 6.25 1.75 5.65
C GLY A 255 5.33 2.66 6.47
N PHE A 256 4.10 2.21 6.71
CA PHE A 256 3.15 2.93 7.53
C PHE A 256 3.60 2.99 9.00
N LYS A 257 4.02 1.87 9.59
CA LYS A 257 4.51 1.80 10.97
C LYS A 257 5.76 2.67 11.17
N LYS A 258 6.68 2.66 10.20
CA LYS A 258 7.83 3.56 10.17
C LYS A 258 7.38 5.03 10.17
N SER A 259 6.48 5.41 9.27
CA SER A 259 5.99 6.79 9.21
C SER A 259 5.25 7.20 10.48
N GLN A 260 4.48 6.31 11.10
CA GLN A 260 3.80 6.57 12.35
C GLN A 260 4.77 6.79 13.50
N ASN A 261 5.81 5.98 13.62
CA ASN A 261 6.82 6.16 14.67
C ASN A 261 7.52 7.53 14.52
N GLU A 262 7.96 7.87 13.30
CA GLU A 262 8.58 9.16 13.02
C GLU A 262 7.64 10.35 13.32
N THR A 263 6.36 10.24 12.95
CA THR A 263 5.37 11.28 13.24
C THR A 263 5.06 11.35 14.74
N ARG A 264 4.96 10.20 15.42
CA ARG A 264 4.68 10.12 16.85
C ARG A 264 5.76 10.79 17.67
N GLU A 265 7.04 10.56 17.36
CA GLU A 265 8.16 11.23 18.05
C GLU A 265 8.03 12.75 17.96
N LYS A 266 7.76 13.28 16.76
CA LYS A 266 7.60 14.73 16.55
C LYS A 266 6.38 15.31 17.27
N ILE A 267 5.25 14.61 17.25
CA ILE A 267 4.05 15.03 17.98
C ILE A 267 4.30 14.98 19.50
N THR A 268 5.03 13.97 19.98
CA THR A 268 5.40 13.85 21.40
C THR A 268 6.27 15.04 21.82
N ASP A 269 7.28 15.39 21.03
CA ASP A 269 8.12 16.56 21.29
C ASP A 269 7.33 17.88 21.25
N PHE A 270 6.40 18.00 20.31
CA PHE A 270 5.50 19.15 20.21
C PHE A 270 4.60 19.27 21.46
N LEU A 271 3.88 18.21 21.83
CA LEU A 271 3.02 18.19 23.02
C LEU A 271 3.80 18.42 24.32
N LYS A 272 5.07 17.99 24.38
CA LYS A 272 5.93 18.30 25.50
C LYS A 272 6.18 19.80 25.62
N VAL A 273 6.48 20.49 24.51
CA VAL A 273 6.68 21.95 24.51
C VAL A 273 5.40 22.68 24.89
N GLU A 274 4.23 22.23 24.41
CA GLU A 274 2.94 22.79 24.83
C GLU A 274 2.73 22.67 26.35
N ARG A 275 3.04 21.51 26.93
CA ARG A 275 2.97 21.31 28.40
C ARG A 275 3.98 22.18 29.14
N ASP A 276 5.18 22.36 28.61
CA ASP A 276 6.19 23.26 29.16
C ASP A 276 5.71 24.73 29.12
N ILE A 277 5.04 25.16 28.05
CA ILE A 277 4.41 26.49 27.93
C ILE A 277 3.31 26.66 28.97
N LEU A 278 2.40 25.69 29.11
CA LEU A 278 1.33 25.75 30.12
C LEU A 278 1.86 25.72 31.55
N THR A 279 2.97 25.03 31.80
CA THR A 279 3.69 25.07 33.08
C THR A 279 4.34 26.45 33.30
N ASN A 280 4.95 26.97 32.23
CA ASN A 280 5.36 28.36 32.00
C ASN A 280 4.41 29.39 32.62
N ILE A 281 3.20 29.37 32.05
CA ILE A 281 2.10 30.28 32.37
C ILE A 281 1.62 30.08 33.80
N ASP A 282 1.45 28.83 34.25
CA ASP A 282 1.04 28.51 35.62
C ASP A 282 2.03 29.06 36.66
N ASN A 283 3.34 28.98 36.39
CA ASN A 283 4.37 29.58 37.24
C ASN A 283 4.29 31.11 37.29
N ILE A 284 3.99 31.76 36.16
CA ILE A 284 3.74 33.22 36.13
C ILE A 284 2.53 33.55 37.01
N LEU A 285 1.43 32.82 36.87
CA LEU A 285 0.21 33.03 37.66
C LEU A 285 0.47 32.84 39.17
N ASP A 286 1.24 31.80 39.55
CA ASP A 286 1.64 31.58 40.94
C ASP A 286 2.54 32.68 41.49
N PHE A 287 3.49 33.16 40.68
CA PHE A 287 4.30 34.31 41.05
C PHE A 287 3.44 35.54 41.29
N MET A 288 2.53 35.87 40.37
CA MET A 288 1.63 37.02 40.48
C MET A 288 0.73 36.93 41.72
N LEU A 289 0.24 35.75 42.08
CA LEU A 289 -0.48 35.52 43.34
C LEU A 289 0.42 35.78 44.57
N SER A 290 1.67 35.35 44.53
CA SER A 290 2.61 35.49 45.66
C SER A 290 2.99 36.94 45.94
N VAL A 291 2.95 37.81 44.93
CA VAL A 291 3.24 39.26 45.04
C VAL A 291 1.98 40.12 44.97
N GLN A 292 0.80 39.53 45.20
CA GLN A 292 -0.46 40.28 45.20
C GLN A 292 -0.40 41.49 46.14
N GLY A 293 -0.81 42.65 45.64
CA GLY A 293 -0.75 43.92 46.36
C GLY A 293 0.61 44.62 46.31
N LYS A 294 1.65 44.00 45.74
CA LYS A 294 2.98 44.60 45.47
C LYS A 294 3.20 44.98 44.00
N TYR A 295 2.12 44.98 43.23
CA TYR A 295 2.08 45.51 41.87
C TYR A 295 0.71 46.12 41.62
N VAL A 296 0.63 46.99 40.62
CA VAL A 296 -0.62 47.58 40.16
C VAL A 296 -0.76 47.44 38.66
N VAL A 297 -1.99 47.25 38.20
CA VAL A 297 -2.33 47.25 36.78
C VAL A 297 -2.85 48.64 36.41
N LYS A 298 -2.15 49.33 35.49
CA LYS A 298 -2.54 50.68 35.03
C LYS A 298 -2.24 50.83 33.55
N ASN A 299 -3.24 51.30 32.78
CA ASN A 299 -3.13 51.50 31.33
C ASN A 299 -2.60 50.25 30.60
N ASP A 300 -3.14 49.08 30.95
CA ASP A 300 -2.74 47.77 30.39
C ASP A 300 -1.26 47.40 30.62
N LYS A 301 -0.67 47.94 31.70
CA LYS A 301 0.70 47.64 32.13
C LYS A 301 0.70 47.18 33.57
N ILE A 302 1.60 46.25 33.87
CA ILE A 302 1.90 45.78 35.23
C ILE A 302 3.06 46.60 35.75
N LEU A 303 2.86 47.29 36.87
CA LEU A 303 3.88 48.09 37.53
C LEU A 303 4.20 47.45 38.87
N PHE A 304 5.40 46.90 39.01
CA PHE A 304 5.88 46.29 40.26
C PHE A 304 6.45 47.35 41.22
N GLU A 305 6.27 47.15 42.51
CA GLU A 305 6.85 48.01 43.55
C GLU A 305 8.38 47.87 43.64
N THR A 306 8.90 46.69 43.33
CA THR A 306 10.34 46.38 43.43
C THR A 306 10.93 45.95 42.09
N GLU A 307 12.20 46.31 41.88
CA GLU A 307 12.97 45.85 40.71
C GLU A 307 13.20 44.34 40.74
N ALA A 308 13.29 43.73 41.93
CA ALA A 308 13.46 42.29 42.08
C ALA A 308 12.26 41.51 41.52
N ASP A 309 11.03 41.93 41.83
CA ASP A 309 9.81 41.30 41.32
C ASP A 309 9.66 41.50 39.80
N LEU A 310 9.98 42.70 39.30
CA LEU A 310 10.02 42.99 37.87
C LEU A 310 11.02 42.08 37.14
N ASN A 311 12.23 41.93 37.67
CA ASN A 311 13.24 41.05 37.09
C ASN A 311 12.78 39.60 37.08
N LYS A 312 12.14 39.14 38.16
CA LYS A 312 11.60 37.77 38.24
C LYS A 312 10.49 37.54 37.22
N TYR A 313 9.56 38.49 37.07
CA TYR A 313 8.53 38.43 36.03
C TYR A 313 9.16 38.36 34.63
N ASN A 314 10.15 39.21 34.35
CA ASN A 314 10.84 39.25 33.06
C ASN A 314 11.60 37.94 32.75
N GLU A 315 12.12 37.24 33.75
CA GLU A 315 12.70 35.90 33.58
C GLU A 315 11.67 34.90 33.03
N TYR A 316 10.47 34.84 33.63
CA TYR A 316 9.41 33.95 33.16
C TYR A 316 8.92 34.30 31.75
N ILE A 317 8.82 35.60 31.43
CA ILE A 317 8.46 36.05 30.07
C ILE A 317 9.52 35.63 29.05
N LYS A 318 10.80 35.75 29.40
CA LYS A 318 11.90 35.32 28.53
C LYS A 318 11.88 33.81 28.30
N GLU A 319 11.59 33.02 29.33
CA GLU A 319 11.41 31.58 29.22
C GLU A 319 10.22 31.23 28.32
N LEU A 320 9.09 31.91 28.49
CA LEU A 320 7.90 31.74 27.64
C LEU A 320 8.19 32.04 26.16
N GLN A 321 8.92 33.12 25.88
CA GLN A 321 9.36 33.47 24.52
C GLN A 321 10.28 32.41 23.92
N THR A 322 11.17 31.84 24.73
CA THR A 322 12.08 30.76 24.30
C THR A 322 11.29 29.50 23.94
N LEU A 323 10.29 29.14 24.75
CA LEU A 323 9.41 28.01 24.48
C LEU A 323 8.55 28.22 23.23
N ALA A 324 7.98 29.42 23.04
CA ALA A 324 7.21 29.78 21.84
C ALA A 324 8.04 29.72 20.54
N GLN A 325 9.32 30.13 20.61
CA GLN A 325 10.22 29.96 19.47
C GLN A 325 10.48 28.47 19.17
N LYS A 326 10.71 27.66 20.19
CA LYS A 326 10.90 26.21 20.05
C LYS A 326 9.66 25.53 19.45
N GLU A 327 8.47 25.93 19.88
CA GLU A 327 7.19 25.48 19.31
C GLU A 327 7.12 25.80 17.81
N THR A 328 7.45 27.04 17.43
CA THR A 328 7.48 27.51 16.03
C THR A 328 8.44 26.68 15.18
N ASP A 329 9.65 26.41 15.70
CA ASP A 329 10.67 25.62 15.01
C ASP A 329 10.22 24.17 14.82
N LEU A 330 9.55 23.58 15.83
CA LEU A 330 8.98 22.23 15.74
C LEU A 330 7.86 22.14 14.70
N LYS A 331 6.92 23.09 14.69
CA LYS A 331 5.84 23.16 13.69
C LYS A 331 6.43 23.22 12.28
N LYS A 332 7.43 24.07 12.07
CA LYS A 332 8.13 24.19 10.78
C LYS A 332 8.80 22.87 10.38
N ASN A 333 9.53 22.23 11.28
CA ASN A 333 10.22 20.96 11.01
C ASN A 333 9.21 19.83 10.68
N ILE A 334 8.08 19.77 11.39
CA ILE A 334 6.99 18.83 11.09
C ILE A 334 6.50 19.04 9.66
N TYR A 335 6.12 20.27 9.31
CA TYR A 335 5.62 20.61 7.98
C TYR A 335 6.65 20.33 6.87
N ASP A 336 7.89 20.79 7.03
CA ASP A 336 8.96 20.60 6.04
C ASP A 336 9.24 19.11 5.81
N SER A 337 9.19 18.29 6.87
CA SER A 337 9.39 16.85 6.75
C SER A 337 8.25 16.13 6.01
N GLN A 338 7.01 16.56 6.21
CA GLN A 338 5.86 16.01 5.50
C GLN A 338 5.92 16.37 4.01
N LYS A 339 6.33 17.60 3.70
CA LYS A 339 6.54 18.09 2.33
C LYS A 339 7.69 17.38 1.62
N LEU A 340 8.80 17.13 2.32
CA LEU A 340 9.92 16.35 1.78
C LEU A 340 9.47 14.94 1.38
N LYS A 341 8.77 14.23 2.28
CA LYS A 341 8.20 12.90 1.99
C LYS A 341 7.26 12.92 0.79
N LEU A 342 6.40 13.93 0.69
CA LEU A 342 5.51 14.11 -0.47
C LEU A 342 6.30 14.27 -1.78
N ASN A 343 7.38 15.05 -1.77
CA ASN A 343 8.24 15.24 -2.93
C ASN A 343 8.95 13.94 -3.32
N GLU A 344 9.44 13.16 -2.36
CA GLU A 344 10.02 11.84 -2.60
C GLU A 344 9.01 10.88 -3.25
N PHE A 345 7.75 10.87 -2.79
CA PHE A 345 6.69 10.07 -3.41
C PHE A 345 6.40 10.49 -4.85
N ASN A 346 6.43 11.80 -5.14
CA ASN A 346 6.18 12.34 -6.48
C ASN A 346 7.34 12.09 -7.45
N ASN A 347 8.59 12.10 -6.95
CA ASN A 347 9.79 11.87 -7.77
C ASN A 347 10.06 10.39 -8.05
N ASN A 348 9.54 9.48 -7.23
CA ASN A 348 9.59 8.03 -7.45
C ASN A 348 8.42 7.52 -8.33
N LYS A 349 7.98 8.32 -9.31
CA LYS A 349 6.98 7.98 -10.33
C LYS A 349 7.67 7.58 -11.62
#